data_AF-A0A958G7S9-F1
#
_entry.id   AF-A0A958G7S9-F1
#
_cell.length_a   1.000
_cell.length_b   1.000
_cell.length_c   1.000
_cell.angle_alpha   90.00
_cell.angle_beta   90.00
_cell.angle_gamma   90.00
#
_symmetry.space_group_name_H-M   'P 1'
#
loop_
_entity.id
_entity.type
_entity.pdbx_description
1 polymer ?
#
loop_
_entity_poly.entity_id
_entity_poly.type
_entity_poly.pdbx_seq_one_letter_code
_entity_poly.pdbx_strand_id
1 'polypeptide(L)'
;MTRKQDPFDFPLHQDIAYRFDGLYQWLHRKYQLQPVEITLGKQVVRIYKVADSDRVLNEVLEGTGDAALDNPYWGELWPSAVRLAEYLCREEGTLAGNRVLELGCGLGLAGIAAHIAGAEV
;
A
#
# COMPACT_ATOMS: atom_id res chain seq x y z
N MET A 1 20.18 -33.08 1.18
CA MET A 1 18.88 -32.47 0.85
C MET A 1 18.96 -30.99 1.17
N THR A 2 19.20 -30.16 0.16
CA THR A 2 19.35 -28.72 0.28
C THR A 2 17.97 -28.10 0.53
N ARG A 3 17.77 -27.45 1.69
CA ARG A 3 16.57 -26.68 2.00
C ARG A 3 16.42 -25.61 0.92
N LYS A 4 15.36 -25.66 0.10
CA LYS A 4 15.00 -24.54 -0.78
C LYS A 4 14.85 -23.31 0.12
N GLN A 5 15.56 -22.23 -0.19
CA GLN A 5 15.37 -20.96 0.50
C GLN A 5 13.92 -20.52 0.29
N ASP A 6 13.24 -20.23 1.38
CA ASP A 6 11.89 -19.70 1.34
C ASP A 6 11.99 -18.27 0.76
N PRO A 7 11.32 -17.97 -0.37
CA PRO A 7 11.30 -16.61 -0.91
C PRO A 7 10.66 -15.58 0.04
N PHE A 8 10.04 -16.06 1.13
CA PHE A 8 9.44 -15.25 2.20
C PHE A 8 10.31 -15.16 3.47
N ASP A 9 11.56 -15.60 3.44
CA ASP A 9 12.50 -15.46 4.56
C ASP A 9 12.92 -13.98 4.70
N PHE A 10 12.16 -13.23 5.51
CA PHE A 10 12.29 -11.79 5.70
C PHE A 10 13.38 -11.48 6.74
N PRO A 11 14.48 -10.78 6.39
CA PRO A 11 15.54 -10.46 7.34
C PRO A 11 15.13 -9.28 8.24
N LEU A 12 14.38 -9.56 9.31
CA LEU A 12 13.92 -8.53 10.25
C LEU A 12 14.95 -8.33 11.39
N HIS A 13 15.80 -7.30 11.28
CA HIS A 13 16.59 -6.78 12.41
C HIS A 13 15.78 -5.78 13.26
N GLN A 14 16.19 -5.53 14.51
CA GLN A 14 15.29 -5.05 15.59
C GLN A 14 14.95 -3.54 15.61
N ASP A 15 15.69 -2.65 14.95
CA ASP A 15 15.42 -1.21 14.96
C ASP A 15 14.36 -0.82 13.91
N ILE A 16 13.31 -0.08 14.31
CA ILE A 16 12.19 0.33 13.45
C ILE A 16 12.64 1.09 12.20
N ALA A 17 13.62 2.00 12.31
CA ALA A 17 14.09 2.77 11.17
C ALA A 17 14.76 1.85 10.12
N TYR A 18 15.58 0.91 10.60
CA TYR A 18 16.23 -0.10 9.76
C TYR A 18 15.22 -1.11 9.18
N ARG A 19 14.14 -1.42 9.91
CA ARG A 19 13.05 -2.27 9.39
C ARG A 19 12.36 -1.63 8.20
N PHE A 20 12.05 -0.34 8.26
CA PHE A 20 11.40 0.36 7.15
C PHE A 20 12.32 0.52 5.95
N ASP A 21 13.61 0.83 6.15
CA ASP A 21 14.56 0.90 5.05
C ASP A 21 14.76 -0.46 4.39
N GLY A 22 15.00 -1.53 5.17
CA GLY A 22 15.14 -2.88 4.63
C GLY A 22 13.91 -3.36 3.85
N LEU A 23 12.71 -3.11 4.38
CA LEU A 23 11.45 -3.40 3.69
C LEU A 23 11.31 -2.59 2.39
N TYR A 24 11.62 -1.30 2.43
CA TYR A 24 11.59 -0.43 1.25
C TYR A 24 12.56 -0.93 0.18
N GLN A 25 13.82 -1.20 0.52
CA GLN A 25 14.84 -1.69 -0.41
C GLN A 25 14.42 -3.01 -1.06
N TRP A 26 13.88 -3.94 -0.26
CA TRP A 26 13.41 -5.22 -0.75
C TRP A 26 12.22 -5.06 -1.71
N LEU A 27 11.18 -4.30 -1.31
CA LEU A 27 10.01 -4.04 -2.15
C LEU A 27 10.39 -3.29 -3.42
N HIS A 28 11.26 -2.27 -3.32
CA HIS A 28 11.68 -1.46 -4.45
C HIS A 28 12.50 -2.26 -5.45
N ARG A 29 13.38 -3.16 -4.99
CA ARG A 29 14.12 -4.07 -5.88
C ARG A 29 13.19 -4.97 -6.70
N LYS A 30 12.08 -5.43 -6.12
CA LYS A 30 11.14 -6.36 -6.78
C LYS A 30 10.11 -5.63 -7.64
N TYR A 31 9.53 -4.57 -7.11
CA TYR A 31 8.34 -3.91 -7.68
C TYR A 31 8.61 -2.52 -8.26
N GLN A 32 9.83 -1.99 -8.11
CA GLN A 32 10.20 -0.63 -8.55
C GLN A 32 9.19 0.39 -8.00
N LEU A 33 9.16 0.54 -6.67
CA LEU A 33 8.19 1.41 -6.01
C LEU A 33 8.30 2.87 -6.50
N GLN A 34 7.17 3.45 -6.88
CA GLN A 34 7.02 4.86 -7.25
C GLN A 34 6.32 5.61 -6.11
N PRO A 35 6.94 6.67 -5.54
CA PRO A 35 6.26 7.53 -4.58
C PRO A 35 5.17 8.35 -5.27
N VAL A 36 4.05 8.52 -4.58
CA VAL A 36 2.97 9.43 -4.92
C VAL A 36 2.64 10.25 -3.68
N GLU A 37 2.56 11.56 -3.87
CA GLU A 37 2.16 12.48 -2.81
C GLU A 37 0.72 12.93 -3.05
N ILE A 38 -0.11 12.77 -2.02
CA ILE A 38 -1.52 13.16 -2.05
C ILE A 38 -1.73 14.19 -0.96
N THR A 39 -2.35 15.31 -1.32
CA THR A 39 -2.73 16.35 -0.37
C THR A 39 -4.13 16.05 0.16
N LEU A 40 -4.25 15.86 1.47
CA LEU A 40 -5.49 15.61 2.19
C LEU A 40 -5.72 16.73 3.21
N GLY A 41 -6.56 17.70 2.86
CA GLY A 41 -6.76 18.91 3.66
C GLY A 41 -5.43 19.68 3.82
N LYS A 42 -4.93 19.76 5.06
CA LYS A 42 -3.64 20.42 5.39
C LYS A 42 -2.44 19.47 5.41
N GLN A 43 -2.67 18.17 5.23
CA GLN A 43 -1.63 17.15 5.32
C GLN A 43 -1.21 16.68 3.94
N VAL A 44 0.07 16.29 3.82
CA VAL A 44 0.59 15.61 2.63
C VAL A 44 0.95 14.19 3.04
N VAL A 45 0.32 13.22 2.40
CA VAL A 45 0.58 11.80 2.61
C VAL A 45 1.39 11.28 1.44
N ARG A 46 2.54 10.66 1.72
CA ARG A 46 3.34 9.95 0.73
C ARG A 46 3.05 8.46 0.79
N ILE A 47 2.62 7.91 -0.33
CA ILE A 47 2.35 6.47 -0.52
C ILE A 47 3.25 5.95 -1.64
N TYR A 48 3.61 4.67 -1.59
CA TYR A 48 4.35 4.02 -2.66
C TYR A 48 3.43 3.07 -3.41
N LYS A 49 3.39 3.20 -4.74
CA LYS A 49 2.72 2.27 -5.64
C LYS A 49 3.73 1.50 -6.48
N VAL A 50 3.30 0.42 -7.13
CA VAL A 50 4.09 -0.25 -8.17
C VAL A 50 4.23 0.71 -9.36
N ALA A 51 5.46 0.93 -9.85
CA ALA A 51 5.66 1.84 -10.99
C ALA A 51 5.03 1.30 -12.28
N ASP A 52 5.20 0.00 -12.53
CA ASP A 52 4.74 -0.68 -13.73
C ASP A 52 4.00 -1.97 -13.35
N SER A 53 2.68 -1.84 -13.21
CA SER A 53 1.80 -2.97 -12.89
C SER A 53 1.62 -3.92 -14.07
N ASP A 54 1.77 -3.45 -15.31
CA ASP A 54 1.68 -4.31 -16.50
C ASP A 54 2.87 -5.28 -16.55
N ARG A 55 4.08 -4.80 -16.25
CA ARG A 55 5.25 -5.67 -16.09
C ARG A 55 5.02 -6.72 -15.02
N VAL A 56 4.55 -6.32 -13.84
CA VAL A 56 4.31 -7.26 -12.73
C VAL A 56 3.24 -8.28 -13.12
N LEU A 57 2.16 -7.85 -13.79
CA LEU A 57 1.14 -8.74 -14.29
C LEU A 57 1.70 -9.76 -15.28
N ASN A 58 2.50 -9.32 -16.25
CA ASN A 58 3.14 -10.19 -17.24
C ASN A 58 4.06 -11.23 -16.58
N GLU A 59 4.89 -10.81 -15.61
CA GLU A 59 5.77 -11.71 -14.85
C GLU A 59 5.00 -12.81 -14.12
N VAL A 60 3.81 -12.50 -13.59
CA VAL A 60 3.02 -13.52 -12.93
C VAL A 60 2.30 -14.44 -13.92
N LEU A 61 1.73 -13.89 -15.00
CA LEU A 61 1.10 -14.69 -16.05
C LEU A 61 2.06 -15.73 -16.64
N GLU A 62 3.35 -15.39 -16.74
CA GLU A 62 4.41 -16.30 -17.19
C GLU A 62 4.78 -17.37 -16.14
N GLY A 63 4.53 -17.13 -14.85
CA GLY A 63 5.08 -17.92 -13.73
C GLY A 63 4.12 -18.87 -13.01
N THR A 64 2.83 -18.56 -12.88
CA THR A 64 1.91 -19.32 -11.97
C THR A 64 0.69 -19.94 -12.65
N GLY A 65 0.32 -19.50 -13.86
CA GLY A 65 -0.82 -20.04 -14.62
C GLY A 65 -2.21 -19.75 -14.01
N ASP A 66 -2.29 -19.16 -12.82
CA ASP A 66 -3.53 -18.74 -12.15
C ASP A 66 -3.59 -17.22 -12.04
N ALA A 67 -4.11 -16.58 -13.08
CA ALA A 67 -4.11 -15.14 -13.28
C ALA A 67 -4.99 -14.34 -12.29
N ALA A 68 -5.88 -15.00 -11.54
CA ALA A 68 -6.91 -14.33 -10.76
C ALA A 68 -6.42 -13.85 -9.39
N LEU A 69 -5.49 -14.57 -8.75
CA LEU A 69 -4.99 -14.23 -7.41
C LEU A 69 -3.75 -13.35 -7.41
N ASP A 70 -3.06 -13.28 -8.54
CA ASP A 70 -1.75 -12.62 -8.64
C ASP A 70 -1.78 -11.29 -9.41
N ASN A 71 -2.97 -10.80 -9.76
CA ASN A 71 -3.08 -9.52 -10.47
C ASN A 71 -2.63 -8.36 -9.55
N PRO A 72 -1.67 -7.51 -9.96
CA PRO A 72 -1.06 -6.49 -9.12
C PRO A 72 -1.95 -5.29 -8.78
N TYR A 73 -3.28 -5.42 -8.84
CA TYR A 73 -4.25 -4.39 -8.46
C TYR A 73 -4.09 -3.90 -7.02
N TRP A 74 -3.51 -4.71 -6.13
CA TRP A 74 -3.16 -4.32 -4.77
C TRP A 74 -2.06 -3.24 -4.73
N GLY A 75 -1.25 -3.14 -5.78
CA GLY A 75 -0.11 -2.25 -5.89
C GLY A 75 -0.41 -0.91 -6.56
N GLU A 76 -1.65 -0.70 -7.02
CA GLU A 76 -2.06 0.54 -7.69
C GLU A 76 -2.79 1.50 -6.76
N LEU A 77 -2.63 2.79 -7.04
CA LEU A 77 -3.40 3.84 -6.39
C LEU A 77 -4.65 4.16 -7.20
N TRP A 78 -5.77 3.58 -6.81
CA TRP A 78 -7.04 3.75 -7.52
C TRP A 78 -7.58 5.20 -7.41
N PRO A 79 -8.05 5.81 -8.51
CA PRO A 79 -8.62 7.17 -8.48
C PRO A 79 -9.78 7.33 -7.49
N SER A 80 -10.58 6.29 -7.30
CA SER A 80 -11.67 6.27 -6.32
C SER A 80 -11.17 6.40 -4.88
N ALA A 81 -10.05 5.77 -4.53
CA ALA A 81 -9.44 5.90 -3.21
C ALA A 81 -8.98 7.34 -2.95
N VAL A 82 -8.40 8.00 -3.96
CA VAL A 82 -8.02 9.42 -3.88
C VAL A 82 -9.23 10.31 -3.64
N ARG A 83 -10.31 10.12 -4.42
CA ARG A 83 -11.53 10.92 -4.26
C ARG A 83 -12.24 10.69 -2.94
N LEU A 84 -12.27 9.45 -2.45
CA LEU A 84 -12.83 9.14 -1.14
C LEU A 84 -11.99 9.79 -0.03
N ALA A 85 -10.66 9.70 -0.11
CA ALA A 85 -9.77 10.33 0.85
C ALA A 85 -9.93 11.85 0.89
N GLU A 86 -9.96 12.50 -0.27
CA GLU A 86 -10.26 13.94 -0.39
C GLU A 86 -11.61 14.28 0.28
N TYR A 87 -12.64 13.48 0.03
CA TYR A 87 -13.97 13.68 0.60
C TYR A 87 -13.98 13.56 2.12
N LEU A 88 -13.37 12.51 2.69
CA LEU A 88 -13.29 12.29 4.13
C LEU A 88 -12.54 13.40 4.86
N CYS A 89 -11.52 13.99 4.23
CA CYS A 89 -10.71 15.06 4.81
C CYS A 89 -11.22 16.48 4.50
N ARG A 90 -12.40 16.64 3.88
CA ARG A 90 -12.98 17.97 3.60
C ARG A 90 -13.32 18.75 4.86
N GLU A 91 -13.82 18.06 5.87
CA GLU A 91 -14.21 18.64 7.15
C GLU A 91 -13.46 17.89 8.26
N GLU A 92 -12.72 18.61 9.10
CA GLU A 92 -11.98 18.00 10.20
C GLU A 92 -12.96 17.41 11.23
N GLY A 93 -12.71 16.18 11.68
CA GLY A 93 -13.52 15.54 12.72
C GLY A 93 -14.83 14.91 12.24
N THR A 94 -15.11 14.85 10.93
CA THR A 94 -16.32 14.20 10.40
C THR A 94 -16.51 12.76 10.90
N LEU A 95 -15.42 12.06 11.24
CA LEU A 95 -15.47 10.69 11.76
C LEU A 95 -15.03 10.58 13.23
N ALA A 96 -14.91 11.69 13.95
CA ALA A 96 -14.46 11.68 15.35
C ALA A 96 -15.29 10.73 16.22
N GLY A 97 -14.60 9.84 16.94
CA GLY A 97 -15.23 8.87 17.85
C GLY A 97 -15.85 7.64 17.19
N ASN A 98 -15.77 7.51 15.87
CA ASN A 98 -16.23 6.33 15.16
C ASN A 98 -15.09 5.31 14.99
N ARG A 99 -15.46 4.02 15.04
CA ARG A 99 -14.60 2.90 14.65
C ARG A 99 -14.92 2.52 13.20
N VAL A 100 -13.92 2.48 12.35
CA VAL A 100 -14.06 2.31 10.89
C VAL A 100 -13.19 1.14 10.43
N LEU A 101 -13.67 0.36 9.47
CA LEU A 101 -12.89 -0.71 8.83
C LEU A 101 -12.84 -0.44 7.32
N GLU A 102 -11.65 -0.39 6.74
CA GLU A 102 -11.46 -0.30 5.29
C GLU A 102 -11.34 -1.70 4.67
N LEU A 103 -12.36 -2.12 3.92
CA LEU A 103 -12.35 -3.38 3.18
C LEU A 103 -11.69 -3.17 1.81
N GLY A 104 -10.75 -4.05 1.46
CA GLY A 104 -10.01 -3.91 0.20
C GLY A 104 -9.15 -2.65 0.16
N CYS A 105 -8.44 -2.36 1.26
CA CYS A 105 -7.72 -1.10 1.45
C CYS A 105 -6.61 -0.82 0.43
N GLY A 106 -6.10 -1.84 -0.27
CA GLY A 106 -5.00 -1.68 -1.22
C GLY A 106 -3.79 -1.02 -0.56
N LEU A 107 -3.45 0.20 -1.00
CA LEU A 107 -2.36 1.00 -0.44
C LEU A 107 -2.75 1.80 0.84
N GLY A 108 -4.01 1.71 1.30
CA GLY A 108 -4.48 2.24 2.58
C GLY A 108 -4.82 3.74 2.61
N LEU A 109 -4.90 4.41 1.44
CA LEU A 109 -5.11 5.87 1.39
C LEU A 109 -6.41 6.31 2.07
N ALA A 110 -7.52 5.59 1.88
CA ALA A 110 -8.80 6.01 2.46
C ALA A 110 -8.87 5.72 3.96
N GLY A 111 -8.26 4.64 4.45
CA GLY A 111 -8.09 4.40 5.88
C GLY A 111 -7.22 5.47 6.56
N ILE A 112 -6.12 5.88 5.94
CA ILE A 112 -5.30 7.01 6.41
C ILE A 112 -6.14 8.29 6.48
N ALA A 113 -6.91 8.58 5.43
CA ALA A 113 -7.80 9.74 5.39
C ALA A 113 -8.88 9.70 6.49
N ALA A 114 -9.47 8.53 6.74
CA ALA A 114 -10.45 8.33 7.81
C ALA A 114 -9.83 8.57 9.19
N HIS A 115 -8.60 8.10 9.42
CA HIS A 115 -7.86 8.37 10.65
C HIS A 115 -7.57 9.86 10.83
N ILE A 116 -7.13 10.54 9.76
CA ILE A 116 -6.94 12.01 9.75
C ILE A 116 -8.24 12.73 10.07
N ALA A 117 -9.38 12.22 9.60
CA ALA A 117 -10.71 12.73 9.89
C ALA A 117 -11.22 12.38 11.31
N GLY A 118 -10.41 11.72 12.15
CA GLY A 118 -10.67 11.47 13.56
C GLY A 118 -11.22 10.08 13.90
N ALA A 119 -11.26 9.15 12.94
CA ALA A 119 -11.68 7.77 13.20
C ALA A 119 -10.60 6.94 13.92
N GLU A 120 -11.05 5.94 14.67
CA GLU A 120 -10.26 4.75 15.01
C GLU A 120 -10.41 3.76 13.85
N VAL A 121 -9.33 3.52 13.10
CA VAL A 121 -9.30 2.67 11.90
C VAL A 121 -8.54 1.39 12.16
#